data_AF-A0A3C1UD84-F1
#
_entry.id   AF-A0A3C1UD84-F1
#
_cell.length_a   1.000
_cell.length_b   1.000
_cell.length_c   1.000
_cell.angle_alpha   90.00
_cell.angle_beta   90.00
_cell.angle_gamma   90.00
#
_symmetry.space_group_name_H-M   'P 1'
#
loop_
_entity.id
_entity.type
_entity.pdbx_description
1 polymer ?
#
loop_
_entity_poly.entity_id
_entity_poly.type
_entity_poly.pdbx_seq_one_letter_code
_entity_poly.pdbx_strand_id
1 'polypeptide(L)'
;SELGGEIVEGGGNIASSKPGWYLMIVKAVLNGREITYDVTFNKPEVYLMGPVTEAGDWTVKEPWALFTVPTTADGEFVSPAFAHDGSGNDSPRAYVIIPGHEKNWWHSEFIVGISGDKISYRGKGGDQKRVDGKAGQKMYLNFTTDTGKIE
;
A
#
# COMPACT_ATOMS: atom_id res chain seq x y z
N SER A 1 -2.68 12.68 10.85
CA SER A 1 -2.66 13.13 9.45
C SER A 1 -1.32 13.80 9.19
N GLU A 2 -0.44 13.20 8.38
CA GLU A 2 0.88 13.77 8.07
C GLU A 2 0.80 14.92 7.06
N LEU A 3 -0.12 14.81 6.10
CA LEU A 3 -0.32 15.77 5.00
C LEU A 3 -1.65 16.53 5.15
N GLY A 4 -2.24 16.52 6.35
CA GLY A 4 -3.51 17.21 6.61
C GLY A 4 -3.46 18.71 6.35
N GLY A 5 -2.29 19.35 6.46
CA GLY A 5 -2.12 20.78 6.14
C GLY A 5 -2.20 21.10 4.64
N GLU A 6 -2.20 20.11 3.76
CA GLU A 6 -2.35 20.29 2.31
C GLU A 6 -3.83 20.23 1.89
N ILE A 7 -4.68 19.74 2.77
CA ILE A 7 -6.12 19.56 2.57
C ILE A 7 -6.85 20.83 2.99
N VAL A 8 -7.76 21.27 2.12
CA VAL A 8 -8.48 22.53 2.25
C VAL A 8 -9.98 22.32 2.09
N GLU A 9 -10.76 23.27 2.60
CA GLU A 9 -12.20 23.32 2.40
C GLU A 9 -12.49 23.80 0.96
N GLY A 10 -13.36 23.08 0.25
CA GLY A 10 -13.71 23.33 -1.14
C GLY A 10 -15.20 23.59 -1.35
N GLY A 11 -15.83 24.43 -0.53
CA GLY A 11 -17.25 24.76 -0.64
C GLY A 11 -18.17 23.61 -0.24
N GLY A 12 -17.92 23.01 0.92
CA GLY A 12 -18.58 21.84 1.47
C GLY A 12 -17.86 20.53 1.16
N ASN A 13 -16.85 20.56 0.29
CA ASN A 13 -16.08 19.39 -0.14
C ASN A 13 -14.68 19.35 0.51
N ILE A 14 -14.09 18.15 0.51
CA ILE A 14 -12.65 17.98 0.76
C ILE A 14 -11.92 18.29 -0.55
N ALA A 15 -11.02 19.27 -0.52
CA ALA A 15 -10.14 19.62 -1.63
C ALA A 15 -8.67 19.56 -1.19
N SER A 16 -7.74 19.61 -2.14
CA SER A 16 -6.31 19.73 -1.85
C SER A 16 -5.72 20.95 -2.54
N SER A 17 -4.87 21.67 -1.81
CA SER A 17 -4.06 22.77 -2.33
C SER A 17 -2.82 22.30 -3.08
N LYS A 18 -2.45 21.02 -2.92
CA LYS A 18 -1.29 20.40 -3.57
C LYS A 18 -1.69 19.13 -4.32
N PRO A 19 -1.67 19.13 -5.65
CA PRO A 19 -1.86 17.91 -6.42
C PRO A 19 -0.80 16.86 -6.06
N GLY A 20 -1.22 15.62 -5.85
CA GLY A 20 -0.32 14.53 -5.49
C GLY A 20 -1.06 13.27 -5.06
N TRP A 21 -0.28 12.22 -4.83
CA TRP A 21 -0.77 10.97 -4.25
C TRP A 21 -0.85 11.08 -2.72
N TYR A 22 -1.95 10.60 -2.15
CA TYR A 22 -2.17 10.58 -0.70
C TYR A 22 -2.68 9.21 -0.28
N LEU A 23 -2.20 8.72 0.86
CA LEU A 23 -2.88 7.63 1.56
C LEU A 23 -4.00 8.23 2.41
N MET A 24 -5.23 8.14 1.91
CA MET A 24 -6.42 8.56 2.65
C MET A 24 -6.90 7.41 3.54
N ILE A 25 -7.04 7.68 4.84
CA ILE A 25 -7.54 6.71 5.82
C ILE A 25 -8.76 7.30 6.50
N VAL A 26 -9.86 6.53 6.46
CA VAL A 26 -11.12 6.87 7.15
C VAL A 26 -11.33 5.90 8.30
N LYS A 27 -11.38 6.42 9.52
CA LYS A 27 -11.70 5.66 10.72
C LYS A 27 -13.09 6.07 11.21
N ALA A 28 -14.04 5.14 11.11
CA ALA A 28 -15.39 5.31 11.64
C ALA A 28 -15.47 4.69 13.05
N VAL A 29 -15.96 5.46 14.03
CA VAL A 29 -16.12 5.01 15.43
C VAL A 29 -17.56 5.28 15.88
N LEU A 30 -18.22 4.23 16.40
CA LEU A 30 -19.55 4.35 17.01
C LEU A 30 -19.41 4.84 18.46
N ASN A 31 -19.90 6.04 18.73
CA ASN A 31 -19.97 6.65 20.06
C ASN A 31 -21.44 6.69 20.48
N GLY A 32 -21.88 5.68 21.23
CA GLY A 32 -23.29 5.50 21.58
C GLY A 32 -24.12 5.15 20.34
N ARG A 33 -24.90 6.10 19.83
CA ARG A 33 -25.71 5.96 18.60
C ARG A 33 -25.16 6.78 17.41
N GLU A 34 -24.11 7.56 17.63
CA GLU A 34 -23.51 8.42 16.62
C GLU A 34 -22.26 7.78 16.03
N ILE A 35 -22.06 7.94 14.72
CA ILE A 35 -20.82 7.55 14.06
C ILE A 35 -19.98 8.81 13.88
N THR A 36 -18.78 8.79 14.43
CA THR A 36 -17.76 9.82 14.19
C THR A 36 -16.77 9.31 13.16
N TYR A 37 -16.31 10.21 12.29
CA TYR A 37 -15.33 9.90 11.26
C TYR A 37 -14.06 10.71 11.51
N ASP A 38 -12.93 10.02 11.57
CA ASP A 38 -11.61 10.64 11.51
C ASP A 38 -11.02 10.34 10.14
N VAL A 39 -10.82 11.39 9.33
CA VAL A 39 -10.29 11.30 7.98
C VAL A 39 -8.89 11.91 7.98
N THR A 40 -7.91 11.10 7.60
CA THR A 40 -6.50 11.55 7.54
C THR A 40 -5.94 11.37 6.14
N PHE A 41 -5.03 12.27 5.78
CA PHE A 41 -4.28 12.25 4.54
C PHE A 41 -2.80 12.13 4.90
N ASN A 42 -2.17 11.05 4.48
CA ASN A 42 -0.81 10.68 4.85
C ASN A 42 0.03 10.48 3.60
N LYS A 43 1.34 10.34 3.77
CA LYS A 43 2.21 10.03 2.63
C LYS A 43 1.79 8.71 1.98
N PRO A 44 1.83 8.60 0.65
CA PRO A 44 1.43 7.40 -0.08
C PRO A 44 2.55 6.34 -0.07
N GLU A 45 3.10 6.04 1.11
CA GLU A 45 4.21 5.10 1.24
C GLU A 45 3.71 3.65 1.10
N VAL A 46 4.12 2.99 0.03
CA VAL A 46 3.92 1.56 -0.21
C VAL A 46 5.23 0.83 -0.01
N TYR A 47 5.22 -0.27 0.72
CA TYR A 47 6.41 -1.04 1.05
C TYR A 47 6.29 -2.47 0.51
N LEU A 48 7.39 -2.98 -0.02
CA LEU A 48 7.57 -4.40 -0.32
C LEU A 48 7.74 -5.16 1.01
N MET A 49 7.30 -6.40 1.05
CA MET A 49 7.33 -7.22 2.26
C MET A 49 7.57 -8.69 1.95
N GLY A 50 8.27 -9.34 2.88
CA GLY A 50 8.58 -10.76 2.88
C GLY A 50 10.03 -11.03 2.51
N PRO A 51 10.46 -12.30 2.53
CA PRO A 51 11.85 -12.69 2.33
C PRO A 51 12.48 -12.30 0.98
N VAL A 52 11.70 -11.74 0.05
CA VAL A 52 12.19 -11.10 -1.18
C VAL A 52 12.90 -9.76 -0.96
N THR A 53 12.75 -9.12 0.21
CA THR A 53 13.38 -7.83 0.51
C THR A 53 14.86 -7.96 0.87
N GLU A 54 15.60 -6.85 0.96
CA GLU A 54 17.03 -6.86 1.31
C GLU A 54 17.29 -7.41 2.72
N ALA A 55 16.39 -7.14 3.67
CA ALA A 55 16.45 -7.77 5.00
C ALA A 55 16.20 -9.29 4.97
N GLY A 56 15.56 -9.81 3.92
CA GLY A 56 15.24 -11.23 3.80
C GLY A 56 14.25 -11.73 4.85
N ASP A 57 13.45 -10.83 5.43
CA ASP A 57 12.54 -11.14 6.53
C ASP A 57 11.22 -10.33 6.45
N TRP A 58 10.55 -10.16 7.60
CA TRP A 58 9.26 -9.46 7.71
C TRP A 58 9.39 -8.09 8.39
N THR A 59 10.56 -7.45 8.26
CA THR A 59 10.84 -6.14 8.87
C THR A 59 9.90 -5.06 8.33
N VAL A 60 9.12 -4.49 9.22
CA VAL A 60 8.16 -3.43 8.90
C VAL A 60 8.90 -2.11 8.68
N LYS A 61 8.48 -1.36 7.66
CA LYS A 61 9.08 -0.10 7.19
C LYS A 61 10.58 -0.21 6.94
N GLU A 62 11.02 -1.32 6.37
CA GLU A 62 12.37 -1.43 5.83
C GLU A 62 12.59 -0.30 4.80
N PRO A 63 13.56 0.61 5.01
CA PRO A 63 13.74 1.76 4.13
C PRO A 63 14.06 1.36 2.69
N TRP A 64 14.80 0.26 2.50
CA TRP A 64 15.11 -0.28 1.19
C TRP A 64 13.84 -0.70 0.43
N ALA A 65 12.83 -1.23 1.12
CA ALA A 65 11.62 -1.81 0.54
C ALA A 65 10.59 -0.77 0.05
N LEU A 66 10.86 0.52 0.21
CA LEU A 66 9.92 1.59 -0.16
C LEU A 66 9.78 1.70 -1.69
N PHE A 67 8.54 1.70 -2.16
CA PHE A 67 8.22 1.92 -3.57
C PHE A 67 8.47 3.39 -3.94
N THR A 68 8.88 3.61 -5.19
CA THR A 68 8.83 4.94 -5.80
C THR A 68 7.38 5.39 -5.98
N VAL A 69 7.13 6.69 -5.81
CA VAL A 69 5.81 7.30 -5.99
C VAL A 69 5.78 8.03 -7.33
N PRO A 70 4.84 7.72 -8.25
CA PRO A 70 4.74 8.39 -9.53
C PRO A 70 4.28 9.85 -9.36
N THR A 71 4.66 10.71 -10.31
CA THR A 71 4.27 12.13 -10.31
C THR A 71 3.01 12.41 -11.11
N THR A 72 2.53 11.45 -11.90
CA THR A 72 1.29 11.55 -12.69
C THR A 72 0.18 10.73 -12.05
N ALA A 73 -1.07 11.08 -12.38
CA ALA A 73 -2.25 10.38 -11.86
C ALA A 73 -2.38 8.96 -12.42
N ASP A 74 -1.78 8.67 -13.56
CA ASP A 74 -1.81 7.38 -14.25
C ASP A 74 -0.50 6.60 -14.15
N GLY A 75 0.50 7.12 -13.42
CA GLY A 75 1.79 6.47 -13.26
C GLY A 75 1.76 5.29 -12.29
N GLU A 76 2.82 4.49 -12.33
CA GLU A 76 2.97 3.31 -11.48
C GLU A 76 3.85 3.59 -10.26
N PHE A 77 3.46 3.05 -9.11
CA PHE A 77 4.35 2.84 -7.98
C PHE A 77 5.22 1.63 -8.30
N VAL A 78 6.53 1.78 -8.16
CA VAL A 78 7.49 0.73 -8.55
C VAL A 78 8.35 0.33 -7.35
N SER A 79 8.38 -0.95 -7.04
CA SER A 79 9.22 -1.51 -5.98
C SER A 79 10.71 -1.44 -6.35
N PRO A 80 11.60 -1.53 -5.36
CA PRO A 80 12.96 -2.01 -5.58
C PRO A 80 12.94 -3.38 -6.28
N ALA A 81 14.03 -3.71 -6.97
CA ALA A 81 14.20 -5.06 -7.51
C ALA A 81 14.35 -6.05 -6.35
N PHE A 82 13.61 -7.16 -6.37
CA PHE A 82 13.65 -8.18 -5.31
C PHE A 82 15.09 -8.63 -5.08
N ALA A 83 15.53 -8.60 -3.81
CA ALA A 83 16.89 -8.98 -3.43
C ALA A 83 17.07 -10.51 -3.47
N HIS A 84 15.98 -11.24 -3.25
CA HIS A 84 15.96 -12.70 -3.17
C HIS A 84 14.77 -13.28 -3.95
N ASP A 85 14.89 -14.57 -4.27
CA ASP A 85 13.75 -15.37 -4.72
C ASP A 85 12.74 -15.54 -3.58
N GLY A 86 11.45 -15.54 -3.90
CA GLY A 86 10.36 -15.80 -2.96
C GLY A 86 9.37 -16.77 -3.54
N SER A 87 8.94 -17.75 -2.74
CA SER A 87 7.91 -18.72 -3.16
C SER A 87 7.00 -19.12 -2.02
N GLY A 88 5.75 -19.46 -2.33
CA GLY A 88 4.78 -19.87 -1.32
C GLY A 88 4.59 -18.77 -0.25
N ASN A 89 4.79 -19.11 1.03
CA ASN A 89 4.60 -18.13 2.11
C ASN A 89 5.61 -16.97 2.07
N ASP A 90 6.74 -17.18 1.41
CA ASP A 90 7.84 -16.22 1.26
C ASP A 90 7.73 -15.42 -0.04
N SER A 91 6.64 -15.58 -0.79
CA SER A 91 6.33 -14.79 -1.98
C SER A 91 6.22 -13.29 -1.67
N PRO A 92 6.54 -12.43 -2.66
CA PRO A 92 6.45 -10.98 -2.55
C PRO A 92 5.05 -10.51 -2.15
N ARG A 93 4.98 -9.56 -1.22
CA ARG A 93 3.75 -8.87 -0.81
C ARG A 93 3.99 -7.37 -0.76
N ALA A 94 2.92 -6.59 -0.81
CA ALA A 94 3.02 -5.14 -0.63
C ALA A 94 1.98 -4.66 0.38
N TYR A 95 2.26 -3.55 1.04
CA TYR A 95 1.35 -2.97 2.04
C TYR A 95 1.54 -1.46 2.18
N VAL A 96 0.54 -0.83 2.78
CA VAL A 96 0.61 0.53 3.31
C VAL A 96 0.51 0.49 4.83
N ILE A 97 1.02 1.51 5.53
CA ILE A 97 0.90 1.61 6.99
C ILE A 97 -0.39 2.33 7.37
N ILE A 98 -1.21 1.68 8.20
CA ILE A 98 -2.28 2.33 8.94
C ILE A 98 -1.71 2.73 10.32
N PRO A 99 -1.76 4.01 10.72
CA PRO A 99 -1.29 4.45 12.04
C PRO A 99 -1.90 3.64 13.19
N GLY A 100 -1.07 3.14 14.10
CA GLY A 100 -1.47 2.27 15.20
C GLY A 100 -1.62 0.79 14.83
N HIS A 101 -1.35 0.42 13.56
CA HIS A 101 -1.38 -0.96 13.06
C HIS A 101 -0.02 -1.39 12.49
N GLU A 102 1.08 -0.75 12.89
CA GLU A 102 2.42 -0.99 12.33
C GLU A 102 2.84 -2.46 12.50
N LYS A 103 2.59 -3.04 13.68
CA LYS A 103 2.85 -4.48 13.93
C LYS A 103 1.91 -5.43 13.18
N ASN A 104 0.82 -4.89 12.65
CA ASN A 104 -0.23 -5.60 11.92
C ASN A 104 -0.31 -5.11 10.48
N TRP A 105 0.86 -4.88 9.85
CA TRP A 105 0.98 -4.42 8.46
C TRP A 105 0.10 -5.21 7.48
N TRP A 106 -0.11 -6.50 7.75
CA TRP A 106 -0.96 -7.40 6.98
C TRP A 106 -2.46 -7.03 6.99
N HIS A 107 -2.92 -6.15 7.88
CA HIS A 107 -4.29 -5.59 7.85
C HIS A 107 -4.54 -4.72 6.60
N SER A 108 -3.48 -4.24 5.96
CA SER A 108 -3.49 -3.37 4.78
C SER A 108 -2.55 -3.90 3.68
N GLU A 109 -2.33 -5.21 3.63
CA GLU A 109 -1.58 -5.84 2.56
C GLU A 109 -2.44 -6.10 1.31
N PHE A 110 -1.73 -6.23 0.20
CA PHE A 110 -2.24 -6.62 -1.09
C PHE A 110 -1.15 -7.33 -1.91
N ILE A 111 -1.59 -8.02 -2.95
CA ILE A 111 -0.74 -8.75 -3.90
C ILE A 111 -1.22 -8.53 -5.34
N VAL A 112 -0.41 -8.91 -6.31
CA VAL A 112 -0.73 -8.83 -7.75
C VAL A 112 -0.61 -10.20 -8.41
N GLY A 113 -1.15 -10.36 -9.62
CA GLY A 113 -0.94 -11.57 -10.42
C GLY A 113 -1.79 -12.80 -10.06
N ILE A 114 -2.61 -12.74 -8.99
CA ILE A 114 -3.56 -13.82 -8.67
C ILE A 114 -4.91 -13.71 -9.36
N SER A 115 -5.25 -12.53 -9.86
CA SER A 115 -6.54 -12.20 -10.51
C SER A 115 -6.29 -11.43 -11.80
N GLY A 116 -5.47 -11.99 -12.68
CA GLY A 116 -5.00 -11.29 -13.87
C GLY A 116 -4.11 -10.12 -13.48
N ASP A 117 -4.38 -8.96 -14.06
CA ASP A 117 -3.65 -7.72 -13.81
C ASP A 117 -4.18 -6.92 -12.62
N LYS A 118 -5.22 -7.38 -11.90
CA LYS A 118 -5.81 -6.62 -10.79
C LYS A 118 -5.00 -6.70 -9.51
N ILE A 119 -4.97 -5.58 -8.78
CA ILE A 119 -4.50 -5.57 -7.39
C ILE A 119 -5.50 -6.32 -6.53
N SER A 120 -5.04 -7.31 -5.78
CA SER A 120 -5.86 -8.07 -4.86
C SER A 120 -5.59 -7.63 -3.43
N TYR A 121 -6.53 -6.93 -2.83
CA TYR A 121 -6.47 -6.49 -1.43
C TYR A 121 -6.93 -7.58 -0.48
N ARG A 122 -6.17 -7.84 0.60
CA ARG A 122 -6.58 -8.82 1.62
C ARG A 122 -7.88 -8.42 2.30
N GLY A 123 -8.00 -7.15 2.68
CA GLY A 123 -9.15 -6.62 3.43
C GLY A 123 -9.40 -7.41 4.71
N LYS A 124 -10.65 -7.85 4.92
CA LYS A 124 -11.03 -8.72 6.06
C LYS A 124 -10.83 -10.21 5.79
N GLY A 125 -10.26 -10.57 4.64
CA GLY A 125 -10.04 -11.94 4.22
C GLY A 125 -8.88 -12.62 4.95
N GLY A 126 -8.79 -13.93 4.77
CA GLY A 126 -7.64 -14.72 5.20
C GLY A 126 -6.44 -14.56 4.27
N ASP A 127 -5.49 -15.48 4.39
CA ASP A 127 -4.30 -15.49 3.55
C ASP A 127 -4.65 -15.68 2.07
N GLN A 128 -4.07 -14.82 1.24
CA GLN A 128 -4.28 -14.84 -0.20
C GLN A 128 -3.41 -15.91 -0.87
N LYS A 129 -3.82 -16.34 -2.07
CA LYS A 129 -2.99 -17.16 -2.96
C LYS A 129 -1.65 -16.45 -3.19
N ARG A 130 -0.57 -17.22 -3.37
CA ARG A 130 0.78 -16.69 -3.51
C ARG A 130 1.21 -16.63 -4.98
N VAL A 131 2.05 -15.64 -5.30
CA VAL A 131 2.70 -15.48 -6.60
C VAL A 131 4.18 -15.45 -6.34
N ASP A 132 4.91 -16.41 -6.89
CA ASP A 132 6.35 -16.48 -6.71
C ASP A 132 7.04 -15.29 -7.39
N GLY A 133 8.16 -14.86 -6.81
CA GLY A 133 8.99 -13.79 -7.34
C GLY A 133 10.43 -14.28 -7.46
N LYS A 134 11.15 -13.78 -8.46
CA LYS A 134 12.57 -14.03 -8.66
C LYS A 134 13.40 -12.81 -8.34
N ALA A 135 14.60 -13.02 -7.81
CA ALA A 135 15.55 -11.94 -7.58
C ALA A 135 15.76 -11.13 -8.88
N GLY A 136 15.78 -9.81 -8.76
CA GLY A 136 15.87 -8.88 -9.89
C GLY A 136 14.52 -8.41 -10.47
N GLN A 137 13.42 -9.14 -10.23
CA GLN A 137 12.09 -8.69 -10.65
C GLN A 137 11.59 -7.53 -9.79
N LYS A 138 10.59 -6.81 -10.28
CA LYS A 138 9.94 -5.70 -9.57
C LYS A 138 8.43 -5.87 -9.56
N MET A 139 7.80 -5.28 -8.55
CA MET A 139 6.35 -5.10 -8.49
C MET A 139 5.97 -3.69 -8.96
N TYR A 140 4.98 -3.63 -9.84
CA TYR A 140 4.44 -2.40 -10.41
C TYR A 140 2.97 -2.29 -10.04
N LEU A 141 2.53 -1.12 -9.59
CA LEU A 141 1.17 -0.87 -9.12
C LEU A 141 0.62 0.43 -9.70
N ASN A 142 -0.53 0.38 -10.34
CA ASN A 142 -1.29 1.54 -10.77
C ASN A 142 -2.61 1.58 -9.97
N PHE A 143 -2.68 2.44 -8.96
CA PHE A 143 -3.88 2.57 -8.13
C PHE A 143 -5.03 3.30 -8.83
N THR A 144 -4.78 4.00 -9.94
CA THR A 144 -5.85 4.66 -10.73
C THR A 144 -6.60 3.66 -11.59
N THR A 145 -5.90 2.72 -12.21
CA THR A 145 -6.51 1.63 -13.00
C THR A 145 -6.80 0.37 -12.18
N ASP A 146 -6.36 0.36 -10.91
CA ASP A 146 -6.41 -0.77 -9.99
C ASP A 146 -5.75 -2.02 -10.57
N THR A 147 -4.56 -1.85 -11.14
CA THR A 147 -3.80 -2.92 -11.78
C THR A 147 -2.37 -3.02 -11.24
N GLY A 148 -1.76 -4.19 -11.37
CA GLY A 148 -0.37 -4.41 -11.03
C GLY A 148 0.17 -5.74 -11.55
N LYS A 149 1.49 -5.84 -11.54
CA LYS A 149 2.22 -6.99 -12.10
C LYS A 149 3.58 -7.17 -11.40
N ILE A 150 4.16 -8.34 -11.59
CA ILE A 150 5.56 -8.64 -11.28
C ILE A 150 6.26 -8.96 -12.60
N GLU A 151 7.37 -8.28 -12.88
CA GLU A 151 8.24 -8.56 -14.04
C GLU A 151 9.71 -8.42 -13.71
#